data_AF-C5KEC7-F1
#
_entry.id   AF-C5KEC7-F1
#
_cell.length_a   1.000
_cell.length_b   1.000
_cell.length_c   1.000
_cell.angle_alpha   90.00
_cell.angle_beta   90.00
_cell.angle_gamma   90.00
#
_symmetry.space_group_name_H-M   'P 1'
#
loop_
_entity.id
_entity.type
_entity.pdbx_description
1 polymer ?
#
loop_
_entity_poly.entity_id
_entity_poly.type
_entity_poly.pdbx_seq_one_letter_code
_entity_poly.pdbx_strand_id
1 'polypeptide(L)'
;EELRCAKSLEHKLALLRQILVTGFAGIGTDEYLFSKSFLGTKKCITDFYESVVDTIDEVTAHLETVTSRKNDSIEKHLFSEFLNDIMLTFGQPALCLSGGGMMALMHFGIVETMIEQGCLPKVICGTSGGSVVASYLCTHTDDELPRIVKPEVVQPKWSPCGDSWWT
;
A
#
# COMPACT_ATOMS: atom_id res chain seq x y z
N GLU A 1 -7.21 22.55 -7.84
CA GLU A 1 -7.87 23.19 -8.99
C GLU A 1 -7.05 23.02 -10.26
N GLU A 2 -5.75 23.38 -10.24
CA GLU A 2 -4.84 23.19 -11.40
C GLU A 2 -4.79 21.75 -11.92
N LEU A 3 -4.71 20.76 -11.02
CA LEU A 3 -4.72 19.33 -11.39
C LEU A 3 -5.97 18.95 -12.22
N ARG A 4 -7.14 19.49 -11.85
CA ARG A 4 -8.43 19.22 -12.53
C ARG A 4 -8.53 19.93 -13.88
N CYS A 5 -7.82 21.05 -14.05
CA CYS A 5 -7.82 21.83 -15.29
C CYS A 5 -6.77 21.35 -16.31
N ALA A 6 -5.82 20.51 -15.90
CA ALA A 6 -4.77 20.00 -16.78
C ALA A 6 -5.35 19.05 -17.84
N LYS A 7 -5.18 19.40 -19.13
CA LYS A 7 -5.70 18.61 -20.25
C LYS A 7 -4.70 17.62 -20.86
N SER A 8 -3.41 17.93 -20.78
CA SER A 8 -2.33 17.11 -21.34
C SER A 8 -1.85 16.08 -20.32
N LEU A 9 -1.54 14.87 -20.79
CA LEU A 9 -0.92 13.80 -19.99
C LEU A 9 0.38 14.30 -19.33
N GLU A 10 1.27 14.92 -20.10
CA GLU A 10 2.55 15.45 -19.60
C GLU A 10 2.35 16.46 -18.47
N HIS A 11 1.35 17.32 -18.60
CA HIS A 11 1.04 18.32 -17.58
C HIS A 11 0.50 17.67 -16.30
N LYS A 12 -0.38 16.68 -16.42
CA LYS A 12 -0.88 15.91 -15.27
C LYS A 12 0.28 15.21 -14.55
N LEU A 13 1.16 14.52 -15.28
CA LEU A 13 2.31 13.84 -14.71
C LEU A 13 3.29 14.81 -14.03
N ALA A 14 3.54 15.98 -14.62
CA ALA A 14 4.40 17.00 -14.03
C ALA A 14 3.83 17.54 -12.70
N LEU A 15 2.52 17.80 -12.64
CA LEU A 15 1.87 18.23 -11.40
C LEU A 15 1.88 17.13 -10.34
N LEU A 16 1.58 15.88 -10.73
CA LEU A 16 1.62 14.73 -9.83
C LEU A 16 3.02 14.57 -9.19
N ARG A 17 4.10 14.74 -9.96
CA ARG A 17 5.48 14.69 -9.43
C ARG A 17 5.76 15.74 -8.35
N GLN A 18 5.15 16.91 -8.44
CA GLN A 18 5.36 17.98 -7.46
C GLN A 18 4.60 17.73 -6.16
N ILE A 19 3.42 17.10 -6.24
CA ILE A 19 2.55 16.92 -5.08
C ILE A 19 2.74 15.57 -4.39
N LEU A 20 3.12 14.52 -5.12
CA LEU A 20 3.37 13.17 -4.59
C LEU A 20 4.78 13.07 -4.01
N VAL A 21 4.99 13.81 -2.92
CA VAL A 21 6.21 13.81 -2.13
C VAL A 21 5.86 13.62 -0.66
N THR A 22 6.77 13.00 0.09
CA THR A 22 6.57 12.79 1.52
C THR A 22 6.38 14.13 2.26
N GLY A 23 5.31 14.26 3.04
CA GLY A 23 5.03 15.46 3.84
C GLY A 23 4.58 16.69 3.03
N PHE A 24 4.06 16.50 1.82
CA PHE A 24 3.53 17.59 1.00
C PHE A 24 2.58 18.48 1.79
N ALA A 25 2.81 19.81 1.74
CA ALA A 25 2.04 20.82 2.46
C ALA A 25 1.88 20.57 3.99
N GLY A 26 2.77 19.79 4.60
CA GLY A 26 2.71 19.41 6.02
C GLY A 26 1.67 18.33 6.33
N ILE A 27 1.02 17.74 5.32
CA ILE A 27 0.02 16.68 5.50
C ILE A 27 0.71 15.45 6.07
N GLY A 28 0.31 15.05 7.28
CA GLY A 28 0.86 13.90 8.00
C GLY A 28 2.10 14.20 8.85
N THR A 29 2.73 15.37 8.72
CA THR A 29 3.85 15.80 9.56
C THR A 29 3.45 16.85 10.60
N ASP A 30 2.41 17.64 10.33
CA ASP A 30 1.91 18.64 11.26
C ASP A 30 1.03 18.01 12.34
N GLU A 31 1.51 18.01 13.58
CA GLU A 31 0.80 17.51 14.76
C GLU A 31 -0.50 18.31 15.03
N TYR A 32 -0.51 19.60 14.70
CA TYR A 32 -1.67 20.45 14.96
C TYR A 32 -2.90 20.00 14.16
N LEU A 33 -2.70 19.38 12.99
CA LEU A 33 -3.76 18.87 12.13
C LEU A 33 -4.65 17.83 12.82
N PHE A 34 -4.09 17.06 13.76
CA PHE A 34 -4.77 16.00 14.49
C PHE A 34 -4.99 16.32 15.98
N SER A 35 -4.52 17.48 16.45
CA SER A 35 -4.58 17.87 17.87
C SER A 35 -5.98 18.22 18.40
N LYS A 36 -6.93 18.60 17.53
CA LYS A 36 -8.27 19.08 17.94
C LYS A 36 -9.41 18.14 17.59
N SER A 37 -9.39 17.58 16.38
CA SER A 37 -10.37 16.58 15.96
C SER A 37 -9.75 15.63 14.96
N PHE A 38 -10.02 14.33 15.12
CA PHE A 38 -9.61 13.29 14.19
C PHE A 38 -10.50 13.20 12.94
N LEU A 39 -11.69 13.81 12.95
CA LEU A 39 -12.66 13.72 11.85
C LEU A 39 -13.31 15.08 11.53
N GLY A 40 -13.84 15.21 10.31
CA GLY A 40 -14.69 16.34 9.89
C GLY A 40 -14.00 17.69 9.63
N THR A 41 -12.82 17.93 10.18
CA THR A 41 -12.13 19.23 10.05
C THR A 41 -11.14 19.34 8.88
N LYS A 42 -10.84 18.23 8.19
CA LYS A 42 -9.80 18.13 7.14
C LYS A 42 -10.39 17.98 5.73
N LYS A 43 -11.55 18.58 5.47
CA LYS A 43 -12.27 18.42 4.20
C LYS A 43 -11.40 18.79 2.99
N CYS A 44 -10.65 19.90 3.04
CA CYS A 44 -9.75 20.30 1.96
C CYS A 44 -8.65 19.26 1.67
N ILE A 45 -8.15 18.55 2.68
CA ILE A 45 -7.15 17.49 2.51
C ILE A 45 -7.79 16.26 1.87
N THR A 46 -8.99 15.90 2.31
CA THR A 46 -9.77 14.82 1.70
C THR A 46 -10.07 15.13 0.22
N ASP A 47 -10.57 16.32 -0.08
CA ASP A 47 -10.89 16.75 -1.45
C ASP A 47 -9.63 16.81 -2.35
N PHE A 48 -8.48 17.15 -1.75
CA PHE A 48 -7.19 17.08 -2.41
C PHE A 48 -6.84 15.63 -2.77
N TYR A 49 -6.85 14.70 -1.81
CA TYR A 49 -6.53 13.30 -2.07
C TYR A 49 -7.51 12.66 -3.07
N GLU A 50 -8.81 12.93 -2.96
CA GLU A 50 -9.80 12.50 -3.96
C GLU A 50 -9.41 12.99 -5.35
N SER A 51 -9.04 14.27 -5.51
CA SER A 51 -8.60 14.80 -6.81
C SER A 51 -7.32 14.15 -7.34
N VAL A 52 -6.40 13.78 -6.45
CA VAL A 52 -5.16 13.07 -6.83
C VAL A 52 -5.48 11.67 -7.34
N VAL A 53 -6.33 10.93 -6.62
CA VAL A 53 -6.77 9.58 -7.01
C VAL A 53 -7.50 9.62 -8.35
N ASP A 54 -8.48 10.52 -8.51
CA ASP A 54 -9.21 10.70 -9.77
C ASP A 54 -8.26 10.95 -10.95
N THR A 55 -7.22 11.77 -10.74
CA THR A 55 -6.25 12.08 -11.79
C THR A 55 -5.37 10.87 -12.13
N ILE A 56 -4.97 10.07 -11.14
CA ILE A 56 -4.20 8.83 -11.36
C ILE A 56 -5.05 7.82 -12.13
N ASP A 57 -6.33 7.69 -11.79
CA ASP A 57 -7.27 6.79 -12.48
C ASP A 57 -7.49 7.23 -13.93
N GLU A 58 -7.66 8.53 -14.18
CA GLU A 58 -7.76 9.08 -15.55
C GLU A 58 -6.50 8.82 -16.37
N VAL A 59 -5.31 9.01 -15.79
CA VAL A 59 -4.02 8.75 -16.46
C VAL A 59 -3.87 7.25 -16.77
N THR A 60 -4.24 6.39 -15.83
CA THR A 60 -4.17 4.93 -15.99
C THR A 60 -5.12 4.46 -17.08
N ALA A 61 -6.37 4.91 -17.07
CA ALA A 61 -7.35 4.60 -18.11
C ALA A 61 -6.90 5.09 -19.50
N HIS A 62 -6.29 6.29 -19.58
CA HIS A 62 -5.72 6.78 -20.83
C HIS A 62 -4.67 5.81 -21.39
N LEU A 63 -3.73 5.36 -20.56
CA LEU A 63 -2.65 4.46 -20.96
C LEU A 63 -3.14 3.06 -21.36
N GLU A 64 -4.20 2.55 -20.74
CA GLU A 64 -4.84 1.29 -21.15
C GLU A 64 -5.41 1.40 -22.57
N THR A 65 -6.07 2.52 -22.90
CA THR A 65 -6.61 2.74 -24.25
C THR A 65 -5.51 2.89 -25.31
N VAL A 66 -4.41 3.54 -24.93
CA VAL A 66 -3.22 3.75 -25.76
C VAL A 66 -2.50 2.42 -26.01
N THR A 67 -2.43 1.53 -25.01
CA THR A 67 -1.79 0.21 -25.13
C THR A 67 -2.34 -0.67 -26.26
N SER A 68 -3.56 -0.42 -26.74
CA SER A 68 -4.17 -1.10 -27.88
C SER A 68 -3.67 -0.63 -29.26
N ARG A 69 -2.92 0.47 -29.36
CA ARG A 69 -2.40 1.03 -30.62
C ARG A 69 -0.89 0.76 -30.76
N LYS A 70 -0.44 0.66 -32.01
CA LYS A 70 0.90 0.15 -32.38
C LYS A 70 2.05 1.15 -32.19
N ASN A 71 1.80 2.42 -31.83
CA ASN A 71 2.79 3.51 -31.90
C ASN A 71 3.23 4.11 -30.54
N ASP A 72 2.97 3.43 -29.42
CA ASP A 72 2.95 4.08 -28.09
C ASP A 72 4.09 3.68 -27.15
N SER A 73 5.33 3.67 -27.62
CA SER A 73 6.49 3.40 -26.75
C SER A 73 6.84 4.58 -25.84
N ILE A 74 6.59 5.82 -26.27
CA ILE A 74 7.03 7.04 -25.56
C ILE A 74 6.16 7.34 -24.34
N GLU A 75 4.83 7.34 -24.48
CA GLU A 75 3.92 7.62 -23.35
C GLU A 75 4.03 6.56 -22.25
N LYS A 76 4.19 5.29 -22.63
CA LYS A 76 4.47 4.21 -21.69
C LYS A 76 5.79 4.40 -20.95
N HIS A 77 6.82 4.84 -21.65
CA HIS A 77 8.11 5.12 -21.04
C HIS A 77 8.01 6.27 -20.04
N LEU A 78 7.37 7.38 -20.44
CA LEU A 78 7.14 8.54 -19.56
C LEU A 78 6.34 8.18 -18.30
N PHE A 79 5.32 7.34 -18.43
CA PHE A 79 4.55 6.88 -17.28
C PHE A 79 5.35 5.92 -16.40
N SER A 80 6.14 5.02 -16.99
CA SER A 80 7.01 4.13 -16.22
C SER A 80 8.08 4.92 -15.45
N GLU A 81 8.68 5.94 -16.05
CA GLU A 81 9.59 6.85 -15.36
C GLU A 81 8.88 7.58 -14.23
N PHE A 82 7.68 8.11 -14.49
CA PHE A 82 6.85 8.74 -13.47
C PHE A 82 6.60 7.80 -12.27
N LEU A 83 6.20 6.55 -12.51
CA LEU A 83 5.97 5.59 -11.42
C LEU A 83 7.24 5.34 -10.60
N ASN A 84 8.39 5.18 -11.26
CA ASN A 84 9.67 5.01 -10.58
C ASN A 84 10.01 6.23 -9.72
N ASP A 85 9.80 7.44 -10.23
CA ASP A 85 10.01 8.68 -9.48
C ASP A 85 9.13 8.72 -8.22
N ILE A 86 7.83 8.45 -8.38
CA ILE A 86 6.87 8.50 -7.26
C ILE A 86 7.18 7.43 -6.20
N MET A 87 7.57 6.22 -6.61
CA MET A 87 7.96 5.18 -5.66
C MET A 87 9.18 5.59 -4.82
N LEU A 88 10.05 6.46 -5.33
CA LEU A 88 11.20 6.99 -4.59
C LEU A 88 10.83 8.21 -3.72
N THR A 89 9.94 9.09 -4.17
CA THR A 89 9.62 10.36 -3.48
C THR A 89 8.48 10.25 -2.47
N PHE A 90 7.41 9.55 -2.85
CA PHE A 90 6.22 9.33 -2.02
C PHE A 90 6.35 8.02 -1.22
N GLY A 91 7.05 7.05 -1.78
CA GLY A 91 7.24 5.73 -1.18
C GLY A 91 6.06 4.79 -1.45
N GLN A 92 6.03 3.70 -0.69
CA GLN A 92 4.97 2.70 -0.73
C GLN A 92 4.58 2.29 0.69
N PRO A 93 3.31 1.93 0.93
CA PRO A 93 2.90 1.42 2.23
C PRO A 93 3.65 0.14 2.57
N ALA A 94 3.94 -0.03 3.86
CA ALA A 94 4.58 -1.22 4.39
C ALA A 94 3.79 -1.76 5.59
N LEU A 95 3.63 -3.09 5.65
CA LEU A 95 3.10 -3.79 6.81
C LEU A 95 4.27 -4.21 7.70
N CYS A 96 4.36 -3.66 8.90
CA CYS A 96 5.42 -3.98 9.84
C CYS A 96 4.91 -4.72 11.08
N LEU A 97 5.25 -6.01 11.14
CA LEU A 97 4.79 -6.96 12.16
C LEU A 97 5.74 -6.95 13.36
N SER A 98 5.24 -6.44 14.49
CA SER A 98 5.99 -6.44 15.75
C SER A 98 6.18 -7.86 16.31
N GLY A 99 7.26 -8.06 17.06
CA GLY A 99 7.44 -9.26 17.87
C GLY A 99 6.48 -9.31 19.07
N GLY A 100 6.38 -10.48 19.69
CA GLY A 100 5.51 -10.67 20.86
C GLY A 100 5.45 -12.12 21.35
N GLY A 101 6.48 -12.91 21.06
CA GLY A 101 6.44 -14.35 21.26
C GLY A 101 5.21 -14.96 20.58
N MET A 102 4.35 -15.60 21.37
CA MET A 102 3.14 -16.25 20.87
C MET A 102 2.07 -15.31 20.33
N MET A 103 2.02 -14.10 20.86
CA MET A 103 1.02 -13.12 20.44
C MET A 103 1.24 -12.67 18.99
N ALA A 104 2.42 -12.92 18.40
CA ALA A 104 2.67 -12.67 16.99
C ALA A 104 1.74 -13.46 16.07
N LEU A 105 1.16 -14.59 16.51
CA LEU A 105 0.19 -15.34 15.71
C LEU A 105 -1.10 -14.56 15.42
N MET A 106 -1.43 -13.55 16.22
CA MET A 106 -2.58 -12.68 15.96
C MET A 106 -2.43 -11.89 14.66
N HIS A 107 -1.19 -11.69 14.17
CA HIS A 107 -0.93 -11.04 12.88
C HIS A 107 -1.61 -11.77 11.72
N PHE A 108 -1.84 -13.09 11.81
CA PHE A 108 -2.56 -13.83 10.77
C PHE A 108 -3.99 -13.34 10.56
N GLY A 109 -4.73 -13.03 11.62
CA GLY A 109 -6.10 -12.50 11.49
C GLY A 109 -6.13 -11.07 10.91
N ILE A 110 -5.13 -10.25 11.25
CA ILE A 110 -4.98 -8.92 10.64
C ILE A 110 -4.70 -9.06 9.15
N VAL A 111 -3.79 -9.96 8.77
CA VAL A 111 -3.40 -10.19 7.38
C VAL A 111 -4.54 -10.79 6.57
N GLU A 112 -5.28 -11.75 7.13
CA GLU A 112 -6.50 -12.29 6.53
C GLU A 112 -7.49 -11.16 6.18
N THR A 113 -7.77 -10.29 7.14
CA THR A 113 -8.67 -9.14 6.93
C THR A 113 -8.13 -8.20 5.84
N MET A 114 -6.82 -7.92 5.83
CA MET A 114 -6.20 -7.08 4.79
C MET A 114 -6.30 -7.70 3.39
N ILE A 115 -6.17 -9.03 3.29
CA ILE A 115 -6.34 -9.76 2.03
C ILE A 115 -7.80 -9.70 1.57
N GLU A 116 -8.76 -9.92 2.47
CA GLU A 116 -10.19 -9.81 2.16
C GLU A 116 -10.59 -8.41 1.68
N GLN A 117 -9.97 -7.37 2.23
CA GLN A 117 -10.18 -5.98 1.80
C GLN A 117 -9.32 -5.56 0.60
N GLY A 118 -8.45 -6.44 0.09
CA GLY A 118 -7.57 -6.12 -1.04
C GLY A 118 -6.53 -5.03 -0.74
N CYS A 119 -6.15 -4.85 0.53
CA CYS A 119 -5.29 -3.76 0.99
C CYS A 119 -3.96 -4.23 1.61
N LEU A 120 -3.60 -5.51 1.44
CA LEU A 120 -2.31 -6.04 1.90
C LEU A 120 -1.14 -5.34 1.16
N PRO A 121 -0.23 -4.64 1.87
CA PRO A 121 0.90 -3.98 1.24
C PRO A 121 1.93 -4.98 0.69
N LYS A 122 2.62 -4.60 -0.40
CA LYS A 122 3.68 -5.42 -1.02
C LYS A 122 4.96 -5.51 -0.17
N VAL A 123 5.25 -4.47 0.62
CA VAL A 123 6.40 -4.47 1.52
C VAL A 123 5.94 -4.97 2.88
N ILE A 124 6.43 -6.15 3.26
CA ILE A 124 6.15 -6.77 4.54
C ILE A 124 7.45 -6.90 5.32
N CYS A 125 7.44 -6.40 6.55
CA CYS A 125 8.57 -6.33 7.46
C CYS A 125 8.17 -6.98 8.79
N GLY A 126 9.12 -7.56 9.53
CA GLY A 126 8.80 -8.16 10.82
C GLY A 126 9.99 -8.32 11.73
N THR A 127 9.72 -8.45 13.04
CA THR A 127 10.75 -8.66 14.08
C THR A 127 10.38 -9.83 14.98
N SER A 128 11.35 -10.70 15.33
CA SER A 128 11.13 -11.87 16.21
C SER A 128 9.93 -12.74 15.77
N GLY A 129 8.90 -12.94 16.59
CA GLY A 129 7.68 -13.66 16.19
C GLY A 129 7.02 -13.06 14.93
N GLY A 130 7.02 -11.74 14.78
CA GLY A 130 6.52 -11.05 13.60
C GLY A 130 7.34 -11.32 12.34
N SER A 131 8.66 -11.58 12.45
CA SER A 131 9.46 -11.97 11.29
C SER A 131 9.14 -13.38 10.79
N VAL A 132 8.68 -14.27 11.67
CA VAL A 132 8.22 -15.61 11.27
C VAL A 132 6.91 -15.50 10.49
N VAL A 133 5.98 -14.64 10.93
CA VAL A 133 4.75 -14.38 10.16
C VAL A 133 5.09 -13.69 8.84
N ALA A 134 5.93 -12.66 8.86
CA ALA A 134 6.35 -11.95 7.64
C ALA A 134 7.02 -12.89 6.64
N SER A 135 7.93 -13.76 7.08
CA SER A 135 8.57 -14.74 6.19
C SER A 135 7.58 -15.76 5.66
N TYR A 136 6.61 -16.18 6.47
CA TYR A 136 5.52 -17.04 6.01
C TYR A 136 4.72 -16.38 4.89
N LEU A 137 4.36 -15.10 5.01
CA LEU A 137 3.64 -14.39 3.96
C LEU A 137 4.49 -14.21 2.69
N CYS A 138 5.73 -13.76 2.83
CA CYS A 138 6.63 -13.46 1.72
C CYS A 138 7.14 -14.68 0.95
N THR A 139 6.85 -15.90 1.42
CA THR A 139 7.23 -17.16 0.76
C THR A 139 6.09 -17.81 -0.01
N HIS A 140 4.91 -17.19 -0.02
CA HIS A 140 3.73 -17.68 -0.74
C HIS A 140 3.25 -16.64 -1.74
N THR A 141 2.51 -17.12 -2.74
CA THR A 141 1.91 -16.28 -3.78
C THR A 141 0.58 -15.67 -3.33
N ASP A 142 0.18 -14.57 -3.96
CA ASP A 142 -1.10 -13.89 -3.69
C ASP A 142 -2.31 -14.82 -3.84
N ASP A 143 -2.23 -15.83 -4.70
CA ASP A 143 -3.29 -16.84 -4.90
C ASP A 143 -3.36 -17.88 -3.77
N GLU A 144 -2.24 -18.14 -3.10
CA GLU A 144 -2.13 -19.09 -2.00
C GLU A 144 -2.55 -18.45 -0.66
N LEU A 145 -2.17 -17.18 -0.46
CA LEU A 145 -2.36 -16.45 0.78
C LEU A 145 -3.79 -16.58 1.36
N PRO A 146 -4.89 -16.37 0.61
CA PRO A 146 -6.25 -16.47 1.14
C PRO A 146 -6.63 -17.83 1.74
N ARG A 147 -5.91 -18.89 1.37
CA ARG A 147 -6.18 -20.25 1.86
C ARG A 147 -5.34 -20.61 3.07
N ILE A 148 -4.14 -20.06 3.16
CA ILE A 148 -3.14 -20.49 4.14
C ILE A 148 -3.08 -19.61 5.39
N VAL A 149 -3.50 -18.35 5.31
CA VAL A 149 -3.45 -17.40 6.44
C VAL A 149 -4.60 -17.55 7.42
N LYS A 150 -5.63 -18.33 7.03
CA LYS A 150 -6.83 -18.56 7.85
C LYS A 150 -6.46 -19.12 9.22
N PRO A 151 -6.95 -18.53 10.33
CA PRO A 151 -6.63 -19.00 11.68
C PRO A 151 -6.87 -20.50 11.87
N GLU A 152 -7.92 -21.06 11.27
CA GLU A 152 -8.25 -22.49 11.38
C GLU A 152 -7.21 -23.39 10.69
N VAL A 153 -6.48 -22.86 9.72
CA VAL A 153 -5.43 -23.57 8.98
C VAL A 153 -4.06 -23.41 9.65
N VAL A 154 -3.78 -22.23 10.22
CA VAL A 154 -2.50 -21.90 10.83
C VAL A 154 -2.38 -22.43 12.26
N GLN A 155 -3.42 -22.21 13.08
CA GLN A 155 -3.40 -22.51 14.51
C GLN A 155 -3.02 -23.98 14.82
N PRO A 156 -3.55 -25.01 14.11
CA PRO A 156 -3.17 -26.39 14.37
C PRO A 156 -1.71 -26.70 14.00
N LYS A 157 -1.14 -25.98 13.03
CA LYS A 157 0.23 -26.20 12.53
C LYS A 157 1.28 -25.52 13.41
N TRP A 158 0.90 -24.46 14.11
CA TRP A 158 1.81 -23.65 14.94
C TRP A 158 1.53 -23.90 16.41
N SER A 159 1.90 -25.10 16.87
CA SER A 159 1.90 -25.47 18.28
C SER A 159 3.28 -25.18 18.88
N PRO A 160 3.42 -24.16 19.74
CA PRO A 160 4.69 -23.84 20.37
C PRO A 160 4.91 -24.86 21.46
N CYS A 161 6.04 -25.56 21.39
CA CYS A 161 6.35 -26.59 22.35
C CYS A 161 5.29 -27.71 22.34
N GLY A 162 5.13 -28.37 21.18
CA GLY A 162 4.27 -29.54 21.07
C GLY A 162 4.65 -30.59 22.10
N ASP A 163 3.66 -31.37 22.58
CA ASP A 163 3.74 -32.24 23.77
C ASP A 163 4.99 -33.14 23.87
N SER A 164 5.67 -33.41 22.75
CA SER A 164 6.89 -34.20 22.65
C SER A 164 8.19 -33.53 23.09
N TRP A 165 8.20 -32.24 23.44
CA TRP A 165 9.43 -31.54 23.85
C TRP A 165 10.07 -32.03 25.16
N TRP A 166 9.35 -32.83 25.96
CA TRP A 166 9.85 -33.42 27.21
C TRP A 166 9.88 -34.96 27.24
N THR A 167 9.47 -35.65 26.17
CA THR A 167 9.47 -37.13 26.07
C THR A 167 10.45 -37.60 25.01
#